data_AF-A0A016WP13-F1
#
_entry.id   AF-A0A016WP13-F1
#
_cell.length_a   1.000
_cell.length_b   1.000
_cell.length_c   1.000
_cell.angle_alpha   90.00
_cell.angle_beta   90.00
_cell.angle_gamma   90.00
#
_symmetry.space_group_name_H-M   'P 1'
#
loop_
_entity.id
_entity.type
_entity.pdbx_description
1 polymer ?
#
loop_
_entity_poly.entity_id
_entity_poly.type
_entity_poly.pdbx_seq_one_letter_code
_entity_poly.pdbx_strand_id
1 'polypeptide(L)'
;MSKSDRCNAVVQDLMRFFGDRAMHQFLDYQEKDWSLDPFGGGGPCTVMPCGMMNSWHTLREPFITVHFAGTETATKWIGHMEGAVQSGLRAAHEVLHQLGYHDKVSNTILVGPSSSFFYKKCPILQK
;
A
#
# COMPACT_ATOMS: atom_id res chain seq x y z
N MET A 1 18.27 22.67 3.09
CA MET A 1 19.57 22.03 2.75
C MET A 1 19.58 21.74 1.26
N SER A 2 20.71 21.94 0.60
CA SER A 2 20.89 21.49 -0.78
C SER A 2 21.08 19.97 -0.84
N LYS A 3 20.97 19.36 -2.04
CA LYS A 3 21.29 17.95 -2.25
C LYS A 3 22.73 17.63 -1.85
N SER A 4 23.67 18.54 -2.15
CA SER A 4 25.08 18.40 -1.79
C SER A 4 25.29 18.40 -0.27
N ASP A 5 24.61 19.30 0.45
CA ASP A 5 24.70 19.35 1.92
C ASP A 5 24.19 18.05 2.57
N ARG A 6 23.08 17.50 2.06
CA ARG A 6 22.53 16.22 2.53
C ARG A 6 23.46 15.05 2.21
N CYS A 7 24.00 15.00 0.99
CA CYS A 7 25.00 14.01 0.59
C CYS A 7 26.20 14.01 1.54
N ASN A 8 26.77 15.19 1.82
CA ASN A 8 27.92 15.34 2.70
C ASN A 8 27.61 14.87 4.12
N ALA A 9 26.42 15.21 4.64
CA ALA A 9 25.99 14.76 5.97
C ALA A 9 25.90 13.22 6.04
N VAL A 10 25.28 12.57 5.03
CA VAL A 10 25.18 11.11 4.97
C VAL A 10 26.56 10.44 4.89
N VAL A 11 27.46 10.95 4.06
CA VAL A 11 28.82 10.39 3.94
C VAL A 11 29.60 10.54 5.26
N GLN A 12 29.50 11.70 5.92
CA GLN A 12 30.13 11.92 7.23
C GLN A 12 29.58 10.96 8.30
N ASP A 13 28.26 10.71 8.31
CA ASP A 13 27.68 9.73 9.22
C ASP A 13 28.16 8.31 8.90
N LEU A 14 28.25 7.93 7.62
CA LEU A 14 28.80 6.64 7.20
C LEU A 14 30.27 6.47 7.60
N MET A 15 31.09 7.53 7.54
CA MET A 15 32.48 7.50 8.01
C MET A 15 32.59 7.15 9.49
N ARG A 16 31.59 7.49 10.32
CA ARG A 16 31.59 7.09 11.74
C ARG A 16 31.49 5.57 11.93
N PHE A 17 30.82 4.87 11.00
CA PHE A 17 30.66 3.42 11.05
C PHE A 17 31.77 2.66 10.30
N PHE A 18 32.22 3.20 9.16
CA PHE A 18 33.08 2.49 8.22
C PHE A 18 34.51 3.09 8.07
N GLY A 19 34.78 4.20 8.74
CA GLY A 19 36.01 4.98 8.62
C GLY A 19 36.13 5.67 7.26
N ASP A 20 37.35 6.10 6.93
CA ASP A 20 37.64 6.84 5.71
C ASP A 20 37.31 6.08 4.41
N ARG A 21 37.13 4.75 4.49
CA ARG A 21 36.70 3.94 3.35
C ARG A 21 35.37 4.41 2.77
N ALA A 22 34.44 4.89 3.60
CA ALA A 22 33.14 5.41 3.13
C ALA A 22 33.31 6.58 2.16
N MET A 23 34.30 7.45 2.40
CA MET A 23 34.61 8.58 1.52
C MET A 23 35.47 8.14 0.33
N HIS A 24 36.52 7.35 0.55
CA HIS A 24 37.43 6.92 -0.52
C HIS A 24 36.76 6.03 -1.58
N GLN A 25 35.70 5.30 -1.22
CA GLN A 25 34.98 4.40 -2.12
C GLN A 25 33.61 4.95 -2.54
N PHE A 26 33.30 6.21 -2.22
CA PHE A 26 32.05 6.85 -2.62
C PHE A 26 32.00 7.03 -4.15
N LEU A 27 30.91 6.58 -4.77
CA LEU A 27 30.73 6.63 -6.23
C LEU A 27 29.65 7.62 -6.66
N ASP A 28 28.47 7.57 -6.03
CA ASP A 28 27.33 8.42 -6.39
C ASP A 28 26.35 8.55 -5.21
N TYR A 29 25.48 9.55 -5.29
CA TYR A 29 24.40 9.81 -4.35
C TYR A 29 23.10 10.20 -5.07
N GLN A 30 22.07 9.38 -4.84
CA GLN A 30 20.71 9.65 -5.28
C GLN A 30 19.75 9.60 -4.09
N GLU A 31 18.78 10.49 -4.11
CA GLU A 31 17.75 10.61 -3.09
C GLU A 31 16.41 10.93 -3.74
N LYS A 32 15.33 10.52 -3.07
CA LYS A 32 13.97 10.89 -3.43
C LYS A 32 13.26 11.32 -2.16
N ASP A 33 12.76 12.55 -2.16
CA ASP A 33 11.84 13.01 -1.14
C ASP A 33 10.42 12.64 -1.57
N TRP A 34 9.84 11.64 -0.89
CA TRP A 34 8.48 11.17 -1.14
C TRP A 34 7.41 12.13 -0.61
N SER A 35 7.75 13.03 0.33
CA SER A 35 6.82 14.04 0.85
C SER A 35 6.46 15.10 -0.20
N LEU A 36 7.32 15.27 -1.20
CA LEU A 36 7.12 16.20 -2.31
C LEU A 36 6.37 15.56 -3.49
N ASP A 37 5.99 14.29 -3.41
CA ASP A 37 5.21 13.64 -4.46
C ASP A 37 3.72 14.04 -4.36
N PRO A 38 3.18 14.80 -5.33
CA PRO A 38 1.80 15.29 -5.25
C PRO A 38 0.75 14.17 -5.40
N PHE A 39 1.14 13.02 -5.94
CA PHE A 39 0.24 11.87 -6.14
C PHE A 39 0.43 10.79 -5.07
N GLY A 40 1.65 10.68 -4.51
CA GLY A 40 1.95 9.75 -3.43
C GLY A 40 1.54 10.25 -2.05
N GLY A 41 1.63 11.57 -1.80
CA GLY A 41 1.30 12.16 -0.50
C GLY A 41 2.27 11.77 0.64
N GLY A 42 3.39 11.14 0.32
CA GLY A 42 4.38 10.61 1.26
C GLY A 42 4.74 9.16 0.99
N GLY A 43 5.32 8.49 1.98
CA GLY A 43 5.66 7.08 1.95
C GLY A 43 6.13 6.58 3.31
N PRO A 44 6.26 5.25 3.50
CA PRO A 44 5.96 4.19 2.54
C PRO A 44 4.48 3.79 2.46
N CYS A 45 3.67 4.17 3.45
CA CYS A 45 2.25 3.83 3.55
C CYS A 45 1.53 4.88 4.40
N THR A 46 0.23 5.01 4.22
CA THR A 46 -0.61 5.81 5.12
C THR A 46 -0.51 5.28 6.56
N VAL A 47 -0.23 6.18 7.51
CA VAL A 47 -0.26 5.89 8.95
C VAL A 47 -1.62 6.25 9.50
N MET A 48 -2.27 5.32 10.19
CA MET A 48 -3.50 5.62 10.91
C MET A 48 -3.23 6.45 12.16
N PRO A 49 -3.91 7.59 12.33
CA PRO A 49 -3.94 8.30 13.61
C PRO A 49 -4.52 7.44 14.74
N CYS A 50 -4.13 7.76 15.98
CA CYS A 50 -4.68 7.14 17.17
C CYS A 50 -6.22 7.27 17.21
N GLY A 51 -6.91 6.20 17.58
CA GLY A 51 -8.38 6.15 17.67
C GLY A 51 -9.11 5.78 16.38
N MET A 52 -8.43 5.67 15.24
CA MET A 52 -9.07 5.37 13.94
C MET A 52 -9.16 3.88 13.58
N MET A 53 -8.60 2.99 14.41
CA MET A 53 -8.54 1.55 14.13
C MET A 53 -9.93 0.94 13.84
N ASN A 54 -10.96 1.38 14.58
CA ASN A 54 -12.33 0.86 14.43
C ASN A 54 -12.92 1.15 13.05
N SER A 55 -12.46 2.19 12.36
CA SER A 55 -12.96 2.58 11.05
C SER A 55 -12.14 1.98 9.90
N TRP A 56 -11.03 1.29 10.16
CA TRP A 56 -10.12 0.84 9.10
C TRP A 56 -10.76 -0.16 8.11
N HIS A 57 -11.76 -0.91 8.56
CA HIS A 57 -12.46 -1.86 7.69
C HIS A 57 -13.24 -1.15 6.56
N THR A 58 -13.70 0.08 6.78
CA THR A 58 -14.55 0.80 5.82
C THR A 58 -13.80 1.19 4.55
N LEU A 59 -12.47 1.30 4.59
CA LEU A 59 -11.63 1.57 3.41
C LEU A 59 -11.73 0.50 2.31
N ARG A 60 -12.21 -0.70 2.66
CA ARG A 60 -12.38 -1.82 1.71
C ARG A 60 -13.80 -1.92 1.18
N GLU A 61 -14.75 -1.19 1.76
CA GLU A 61 -16.16 -1.32 1.42
C GLU A 61 -16.42 -0.72 0.03
N PRO A 62 -16.95 -1.49 -0.93
CA PRO A 62 -17.30 -0.97 -2.24
C PRO A 62 -18.42 0.08 -2.14
N PHE A 63 -18.38 1.07 -3.03
CA PHE A 63 -19.45 2.05 -3.17
C PHE A 63 -20.10 1.94 -4.55
N ILE A 64 -21.28 1.34 -4.60
CA ILE A 64 -22.08 1.12 -5.82
C ILE A 64 -21.32 0.23 -6.83
N THR A 65 -20.59 0.83 -7.77
CA THR A 65 -19.77 0.15 -8.80
C THR A 65 -18.28 0.48 -8.65
N VAL A 66 -17.90 1.22 -7.60
CA VAL A 66 -16.52 1.59 -7.31
C VAL A 66 -15.96 0.64 -6.26
N HIS A 67 -14.85 0.00 -6.62
CA HIS A 67 -14.08 -0.89 -5.74
C HIS A 67 -12.74 -0.27 -5.43
N PHE A 68 -12.33 -0.29 -4.16
CA PHE A 68 -11.10 0.34 -3.71
C PHE A 68 -9.98 -0.70 -3.62
N ALA A 69 -8.83 -0.41 -4.22
CA ALA A 69 -7.59 -1.18 -4.11
C ALA A 69 -6.46 -0.28 -3.58
N GLY A 70 -5.30 -0.86 -3.31
CA GLY A 70 -4.17 -0.16 -2.72
C GLY A 70 -3.70 -0.87 -1.45
N THR A 71 -2.42 -0.73 -1.13
CA THR A 71 -1.79 -1.51 -0.05
C THR A 71 -2.46 -1.27 1.31
N GLU A 72 -3.03 -0.10 1.54
CA GLU A 72 -3.84 0.26 2.71
C GLU A 72 -5.08 -0.62 2.88
N THR A 73 -5.65 -1.07 1.76
CA THR A 73 -6.84 -1.93 1.73
C THR A 73 -6.50 -3.42 1.83
N ALA A 74 -5.21 -3.78 1.93
CA ALA A 74 -4.78 -5.16 2.11
C ALA A 74 -5.17 -5.71 3.49
N THR A 75 -5.27 -7.04 3.64
CA THR A 75 -5.46 -7.70 4.96
C THR A 75 -4.18 -8.33 5.48
N LYS A 76 -3.14 -8.41 4.64
CA LYS A 76 -1.80 -8.87 4.96
C LYS A 76 -0.79 -7.95 4.28
N TRP A 77 0.36 -7.74 4.92
CA TRP A 77 1.45 -6.93 4.34
C TRP A 77 1.03 -5.52 3.92
N ILE A 78 0.19 -4.88 4.74
CA ILE A 78 -0.24 -3.48 4.54
C ILE A 78 1.01 -2.58 4.49
N GLY A 79 1.11 -1.73 3.47
CA GLY A 79 2.25 -0.85 3.23
C GLY A 79 3.37 -1.46 2.40
N HIS A 80 3.21 -2.71 1.94
CA HIS A 80 4.16 -3.39 1.07
C HIS A 80 3.59 -3.64 -0.34
N MET A 81 4.46 -4.00 -1.27
CA MET A 81 4.08 -4.35 -2.65
C MET A 81 3.15 -5.57 -2.68
N GLU A 82 3.37 -6.55 -1.80
CA GLU A 82 2.52 -7.73 -1.63
C GLU A 82 1.09 -7.35 -1.24
N GLY A 83 0.93 -6.36 -0.36
CA GLY A 83 -0.39 -5.82 -0.01
C GLY A 83 -1.07 -5.14 -1.20
N ALA A 84 -0.31 -4.43 -2.04
CA ALA A 84 -0.84 -3.82 -3.26
C ALA A 84 -1.35 -4.89 -4.25
N VAL A 85 -0.59 -5.96 -4.46
CA VAL A 85 -1.02 -7.09 -5.33
C VAL A 85 -2.24 -7.79 -4.73
N GLN A 86 -2.21 -8.12 -3.45
CA GLN A 86 -3.28 -8.82 -2.76
C GLN A 86 -4.60 -8.04 -2.80
N SER A 87 -4.55 -6.73 -2.55
CA SER A 87 -5.72 -5.85 -2.63
C SER A 87 -6.25 -5.69 -4.06
N GLY A 88 -5.36 -5.53 -5.05
CA GLY A 88 -5.74 -5.41 -6.45
C GLY A 88 -6.47 -6.63 -6.99
N LEU A 89 -5.94 -7.83 -6.70
CA LEU A 89 -6.61 -9.09 -7.04
C LEU A 89 -7.99 -9.19 -6.40
N ARG A 90 -8.08 -8.87 -5.10
CA ARG A 90 -9.34 -8.86 -4.36
C ARG A 90 -10.36 -7.89 -4.98
N ALA A 91 -9.97 -6.66 -5.32
CA ALA A 91 -10.85 -5.70 -5.99
C ALA A 91 -11.35 -6.20 -7.36
N ALA A 92 -10.46 -6.80 -8.17
CA ALA A 92 -10.84 -7.38 -9.45
C ALA A 92 -11.87 -8.53 -9.28
N HIS A 93 -11.70 -9.36 -8.26
CA HIS A 93 -12.67 -10.42 -7.93
C HIS A 93 -14.03 -9.87 -7.50
N GLU A 94 -14.07 -8.80 -6.72
CA GLU A 94 -15.33 -8.15 -6.35
C GLU A 94 -16.08 -7.62 -7.58
N VAL A 95 -15.38 -7.05 -8.56
CA VAL A 95 -15.96 -6.60 -9.83
C VAL A 95 -16.49 -7.77 -10.65
N LEU A 96 -15.70 -8.85 -10.81
CA LEU A 96 -16.12 -10.05 -11.52
C LEU A 96 -17.37 -10.67 -10.89
N HIS A 97 -17.43 -10.68 -9.55
CA HIS A 97 -18.59 -11.11 -8.80
C HIS A 97 -19.80 -10.21 -9.07
N GLN A 98 -19.64 -8.88 -9.04
CA GLN A 98 -20.75 -7.95 -9.33
C GLN A 98 -21.29 -8.12 -10.77
N LEU A 99 -20.43 -8.46 -11.73
CA LEU A 99 -20.80 -8.71 -13.12
C LEU A 99 -21.38 -10.12 -13.38
N GLY A 100 -21.48 -10.98 -12.36
CA GLY A 100 -22.03 -12.33 -12.47
C GLY A 100 -21.05 -13.40 -12.98
N TYR A 101 -19.74 -13.13 -13.03
CA TYR A 101 -18.71 -14.07 -13.49
C TYR A 101 -18.15 -14.97 -12.36
N HIS A 102 -18.99 -15.37 -11.41
CA HIS A 102 -18.58 -16.11 -10.19
C HIS A 102 -17.84 -17.42 -10.49
N ASP A 103 -18.24 -18.15 -11.53
CA ASP A 103 -17.74 -19.49 -11.83
C ASP A 103 -16.32 -19.51 -12.43
N LYS A 104 -15.82 -18.35 -12.89
CA LYS A 104 -14.48 -18.22 -13.49
C LYS A 104 -13.44 -17.68 -12.51
N VAL A 105 -13.84 -17.34 -11.30
CA VAL A 105 -12.95 -16.91 -10.23
C VAL A 105 -12.31 -18.15 -9.62
N SER A 106 -11.08 -18.46 -10.04
CA SER A 106 -10.33 -19.57 -9.45
C SER A 106 -10.14 -19.35 -7.95
N ASN A 107 -10.50 -20.36 -7.14
CA ASN A 107 -10.28 -20.40 -5.69
C ASN A 107 -8.80 -20.34 -5.25
N THR A 108 -7.85 -20.29 -6.20
CA THR A 108 -6.40 -20.34 -5.94
C THR A 108 -5.89 -19.22 -5.03
N ILE A 109 -6.59 -18.08 -4.91
CA ILE A 109 -6.16 -16.95 -4.07
C ILE A 109 -7.02 -16.82 -2.79
N LEU A 110 -8.09 -17.61 -2.63
CA LEU A 110 -8.97 -17.59 -1.45
C LEU A 110 -8.42 -18.34 -0.22
N VAL A 111 -7.11 -18.62 -0.16
CA VAL A 111 -6.47 -19.21 1.03
C VAL A 111 -6.11 -18.10 2.03
N GLY A 112 -7.14 -17.38 2.49
CA GLY A 112 -7.12 -16.53 3.67
C GLY A 112 -8.27 -16.94 4.59
N PRO A 113 -8.10 -16.95 5.92
CA PRO A 113 -9.12 -17.48 6.82
C PRO A 113 -10.35 -16.57 6.74
N SER A 114 -11.51 -17.19 6.56
CA SER A 114 -12.84 -16.60 6.34
C SER A 114 -13.14 -16.16 4.89
N SER A 115 -13.54 -17.13 4.08
CA SER A 115 -14.41 -16.98 2.90
C SER A 115 -15.82 -16.45 3.24
N SER A 116 -15.99 -15.75 4.36
CA SER A 116 -17.26 -15.29 4.91
C SER A 116 -17.33 -13.77 5.08
N PHE A 117 -16.47 -13.00 4.40
CA PHE A 117 -16.73 -11.57 4.21
C PHE A 117 -17.90 -11.41 3.24
N PHE A 118 -19.09 -11.50 3.83
CA PHE A 118 -20.38 -11.25 3.23
C PHE A 118 -20.30 -10.04 2.30
N TYR A 119 -20.62 -10.25 1.02
CA TYR A 119 -21.14 -9.20 0.16
C TYR A 119 -22.38 -8.62 0.85
N LYS A 120 -22.20 -7.61 1.71
CA LYS A 120 -23.33 -6.81 2.19
C LYS A 120 -23.87 -6.10 0.96
N LYS A 121 -25.01 -6.58 0.44
CA LYS A 121 -25.76 -5.89 -0.61
C LYS A 121 -25.91 -4.42 -0.21
N CYS A 122 -25.41 -3.53 -1.06
CA CYS A 122 -25.58 -2.08 -0.87
C CYS A 122 -27.09 -1.78 -0.76
N PRO A 123 -27.59 -1.20 0.35
CA PRO A 123 -29.03 -0.98 0.56
C PRO A 123 -29.67 -0.05 -0.48
N ILE A 124 -28.86 0.70 -1.21
CA ILE A 124 -29.28 1.76 -2.13
C ILE A 124 -29.71 1.18 -3.50
N LEU A 125 -29.34 -0.07 -3.81
CA LEU A 125 -29.63 -0.74 -5.09
C LEU A 125 -30.83 -1.71 -5.03
N GLN A 126 -31.73 -1.58 -4.05
CA GLN A 126 -32.94 -2.44 -3.90
C GLN A 126 -34.24 -1.79 -4.39
N LYS A 127 -34.19 -0.93 -5.42
CA LYS A 127 -35.40 -0.40 -6.06
C LYS A 127 -35.46 -0.81 -7.52
#